data_AF-A0A925DPR4-F1
#
_entry.id   AF-A0A925DPR4-F1
#
_cell.length_a   1.000
_cell.length_b   1.000
_cell.length_c   1.000
_cell.angle_alpha   90.00
_cell.angle_beta   90.00
_cell.angle_gamma   90.00
#
_symmetry.space_group_name_H-M   'P 1'
#
loop_
_entity.id
_entity.type
_entity.pdbx_description
1 polymer ?
#
loop_
_entity_poly.entity_id
_entity_poly.type
_entity_poly.pdbx_seq_one_letter_code
_entity_poly.pdbx_strand_id
1 'polypeptide(L)'
;MFLIVSGCAFIFSTQAQTKDTTALRFSKYVTAAGMKENLEVLASDAYEGRETGMKGQKMSADYIAKWFQNSGIPAINGSYLQPFDVVVSRPQEINLSVNGTVFKQGEDFYSPSALVKDTNVAVEKLFFAGYGINADKYDDYKGLNVQGGTVMILAGEPTDKK
;
A
#
# COMPACT_ATOMS: atom_id res chain seq x y z
N MET A 1 -8.33 -60.02 -33.94
CA MET A 1 -7.14 -59.16 -34.05
C MET A 1 -7.49 -57.99 -34.95
N PHE A 2 -7.82 -56.83 -34.39
CA PHE A 2 -7.61 -55.50 -34.99
C PHE A 2 -7.67 -54.50 -33.83
N LEU A 3 -6.48 -54.13 -33.36
CA LEU A 3 -6.26 -53.12 -32.32
C LEU A 3 -6.31 -51.75 -33.03
N ILE A 4 -7.32 -50.93 -32.75
CA ILE A 4 -7.35 -49.54 -33.22
C ILE A 4 -6.72 -48.69 -32.13
N VAL A 5 -5.44 -48.34 -32.30
CA VAL A 5 -4.73 -47.37 -31.47
C VAL A 5 -5.11 -45.99 -31.97
N SER A 6 -6.10 -45.35 -31.31
CA SER A 6 -6.45 -43.96 -31.56
C SER A 6 -5.42 -43.04 -30.92
N GLY A 7 -4.38 -42.68 -31.66
CA GLY A 7 -3.40 -41.69 -31.25
C GLY A 7 -4.00 -40.28 -31.27
N CYS A 8 -4.37 -39.74 -30.11
CA CYS A 8 -4.60 -38.30 -29.95
C CYS A 8 -3.26 -37.57 -30.08
N ALA A 9 -2.97 -37.07 -31.28
CA ALA A 9 -1.92 -36.08 -31.46
C ALA A 9 -2.40 -34.76 -30.84
N PHE A 10 -1.93 -34.47 -29.62
CA PHE A 10 -2.03 -33.14 -29.03
C PHE A 10 -1.13 -32.20 -29.86
N ILE A 11 -1.74 -31.50 -30.81
CA ILE A 11 -1.10 -30.39 -31.51
C ILE A 11 -0.98 -29.25 -30.48
N PHE A 12 0.16 -29.16 -29.82
CA PHE A 12 0.58 -27.94 -29.14
C PHE A 12 0.84 -26.90 -30.23
N SER A 13 -0.21 -26.20 -30.65
CA SER A 13 -0.08 -24.96 -31.39
C SER A 13 0.56 -23.95 -30.43
N THR A 14 1.87 -23.79 -30.54
CA THR A 14 2.61 -22.65 -30.00
C THR A 14 2.04 -21.39 -30.64
N GLN A 15 1.05 -20.78 -29.98
CA GLN A 15 0.69 -19.41 -30.26
C GLN A 15 1.87 -18.55 -29.82
N ALA A 16 2.80 -18.30 -30.75
CA ALA A 16 3.82 -17.29 -30.57
C ALA A 16 3.10 -15.95 -30.41
N GLN A 17 3.05 -15.41 -29.20
CA GLN A 17 2.59 -14.04 -28.98
C GLN A 17 3.49 -13.13 -29.82
N THR A 18 2.92 -12.49 -30.84
CA THR A 18 3.62 -11.49 -31.64
C THR A 18 4.07 -10.38 -30.71
N LYS A 19 5.38 -10.14 -30.63
CA LYS A 19 5.93 -9.07 -29.79
C LYS A 19 5.29 -7.74 -30.20
N ASP A 20 4.74 -7.04 -29.22
CA ASP A 20 4.14 -5.71 -29.44
C ASP A 20 5.23 -4.75 -29.95
N THR A 21 5.17 -4.45 -31.24
CA THR A 21 6.12 -3.58 -31.93
C THR A 21 6.07 -2.14 -31.42
N THR A 22 4.93 -1.71 -30.90
CA THR A 22 4.73 -0.39 -30.30
C THR A 22 5.40 -0.33 -28.95
N ALA A 23 5.19 -1.33 -28.09
CA ALA A 23 5.88 -1.44 -26.81
C ALA A 23 7.41 -1.49 -26.99
N LEU A 24 7.91 -2.27 -27.96
CA LEU A 24 9.34 -2.34 -28.30
C LEU A 24 9.91 -1.02 -28.85
N ARG A 25 9.08 -0.22 -29.53
CA ARG A 25 9.49 1.11 -30.00
C ARG A 25 9.67 2.05 -28.81
N PHE A 26 8.71 2.07 -27.89
CA PHE A 26 8.72 3.01 -26.78
C PHE A 26 9.66 2.60 -25.63
N SER A 27 9.92 1.30 -25.44
CA SER A 27 10.86 0.82 -24.42
C SER A 27 12.26 1.39 -24.59
N LYS A 28 12.66 1.75 -25.82
CA LYS A 28 13.95 2.37 -26.13
C LYS A 28 14.15 3.74 -25.47
N TYR A 29 13.06 4.43 -25.12
CA TYR A 29 13.11 5.72 -24.43
C TYR A 29 13.18 5.58 -22.91
N VAL A 30 12.85 4.40 -22.36
CA VAL A 30 12.94 4.12 -20.92
C VAL A 30 14.33 3.58 -20.63
N THR A 31 15.28 4.50 -20.39
CA THR A 31 16.68 4.15 -20.10
C THR A 31 16.99 4.28 -18.62
N ALA A 32 17.91 3.45 -18.11
CA ALA A 32 18.38 3.55 -16.73
C ALA A 32 18.98 4.94 -16.43
N ALA A 33 19.71 5.51 -17.39
CA ALA A 33 20.28 6.85 -17.26
C ALA A 33 19.20 7.93 -17.12
N GLY A 34 18.18 7.93 -17.99
CA GLY A 34 17.08 8.89 -17.91
C GLY A 34 16.24 8.73 -16.65
N MET A 35 16.00 7.51 -16.18
CA MET A 35 15.32 7.28 -14.90
C MET A 35 16.15 7.78 -13.71
N LYS A 36 17.48 7.57 -13.76
CA LYS A 36 18.40 8.03 -12.71
C LYS A 36 18.40 9.55 -12.58
N GLU A 37 18.42 10.29 -13.67
CA GLU A 37 18.38 11.76 -13.66
C GLU A 37 17.13 12.30 -12.93
N ASN A 38 15.95 11.76 -13.27
CA ASN A 38 14.71 12.13 -12.59
C ASN A 38 14.72 11.74 -11.10
N LEU A 39 15.25 10.55 -10.78
CA LEU A 39 15.32 10.04 -9.42
C LEU A 39 16.23 10.91 -8.55
N GLU A 40 17.40 11.30 -9.05
CA GLU A 40 18.36 12.14 -8.32
C GLU A 40 17.75 13.49 -7.94
N VAL A 41 16.94 14.10 -8.81
CA VAL A 41 16.25 15.35 -8.48
C VAL A 41 15.14 15.11 -7.46
N LEU A 42 14.22 14.18 -7.75
CA LEU A 42 13.01 13.97 -6.94
C LEU A 42 13.29 13.36 -5.56
N ALA A 43 14.45 12.73 -5.37
CA ALA A 43 14.89 12.16 -4.11
C ALA A 43 16.06 12.94 -3.47
N SER A 44 16.41 14.11 -4.00
CA SER A 44 17.45 14.96 -3.43
C SER A 44 17.03 15.57 -2.09
N ASP A 45 18.02 15.87 -1.24
CA ASP A 45 17.82 16.59 0.02
C ASP A 45 17.15 17.96 -0.20
N ALA A 46 17.43 18.60 -1.34
CA ALA A 46 16.81 19.88 -1.72
C ALA A 46 15.29 19.79 -1.88
N TYR A 47 14.77 18.59 -2.18
CA TYR A 47 13.34 18.33 -2.28
C TYR A 47 12.73 17.89 -0.95
N GLU A 48 13.50 17.65 0.12
CA GLU A 48 12.98 17.45 1.49
C GLU A 48 11.92 16.33 1.64
N GLY A 49 11.76 15.45 0.65
CA GLY A 49 10.70 14.43 0.59
C GLY A 49 9.44 14.85 -0.18
N ARG A 50 8.43 13.99 -0.23
CA ARG A 50 7.20 14.20 -1.03
C ARG A 50 5.92 14.05 -0.22
N GLU A 51 6.01 14.36 1.07
CA GLU A 51 4.85 14.31 1.95
C GLU A 51 3.80 15.34 1.52
N THR A 52 2.54 14.91 1.49
CA THR A 52 1.40 15.70 1.01
C THR A 52 1.32 17.06 1.70
N GLY A 53 1.24 18.13 0.90
CA GLY A 53 1.11 19.50 1.40
C GLY A 53 2.43 20.17 1.81
N MET A 54 3.54 19.42 1.89
CA MET A 54 4.85 19.98 2.21
C MET A 54 5.54 20.65 1.01
N LYS A 55 6.59 21.42 1.27
CA LYS A 55 7.39 22.13 0.25
C LYS A 55 7.89 21.17 -0.84
N GLY A 56 8.44 20.04 -0.45
CA GLY A 56 8.98 19.03 -1.36
C GLY A 56 7.98 18.43 -2.34
N GLN A 57 6.74 18.21 -1.90
CA GLN A 57 5.66 17.77 -2.77
C GLN A 57 5.32 18.83 -3.82
N LYS A 58 5.28 20.12 -3.44
CA LYS A 58 5.03 21.22 -4.39
C LYS A 58 6.14 21.34 -5.43
N MET A 59 7.40 21.26 -4.99
CA MET A 59 8.55 21.26 -5.90
C MET A 59 8.52 20.07 -6.87
N SER A 60 8.12 18.89 -6.40
CA SER A 60 7.97 17.69 -7.23
C SER A 60 6.85 17.86 -8.27
N ALA A 61 5.71 18.43 -7.87
CA ALA A 61 4.60 18.71 -8.78
C ALA A 61 5.03 19.69 -9.88
N ASP A 62 5.74 20.76 -9.51
CA ASP A 62 6.27 21.74 -10.46
C ASP A 62 7.32 21.13 -11.41
N TYR A 63 8.18 20.24 -10.91
CA TYR A 63 9.15 19.52 -11.73
C TYR A 63 8.48 18.69 -12.83
N ILE A 64 7.46 17.91 -12.45
CA ILE A 64 6.69 17.08 -13.39
C ILE A 64 5.89 17.95 -14.37
N ALA A 65 5.27 19.02 -13.89
CA ALA A 65 4.55 19.97 -14.74
C ALA A 65 5.46 20.60 -15.81
N LYS A 66 6.68 21.01 -15.44
CA LYS A 66 7.70 21.51 -16.38
C LYS A 66 8.14 20.44 -17.37
N TRP A 67 8.27 19.19 -16.93
CA TRP A 67 8.60 18.09 -17.83
C TRP A 67 7.52 17.89 -18.91
N PHE A 68 6.24 17.93 -18.53
CA PHE A 68 5.13 17.87 -19.50
C PHE A 68 5.11 19.06 -20.44
N GLN A 69 5.29 20.28 -19.91
CA GLN A 69 5.36 21.49 -20.72
C GLN A 69 6.51 21.43 -21.74
N ASN A 70 7.70 21.02 -21.31
CA ASN A 70 8.87 20.90 -22.18
C ASN A 70 8.73 19.77 -23.22
N SER A 71 7.91 18.77 -22.91
CA SER A 71 7.59 17.66 -23.84
C SER A 71 6.48 18.01 -24.83
N GLY A 72 5.93 19.23 -24.78
CA GLY A 72 4.87 19.70 -25.68
C GLY A 72 3.51 19.05 -25.42
N ILE A 73 3.32 18.45 -24.24
CA ILE A 73 2.03 17.88 -23.85
C ILE A 73 1.09 19.04 -23.49
N PRO A 74 -0.12 19.11 -24.05
CA PRO A 74 -1.04 20.21 -23.76
C PRO A 74 -1.53 20.15 -22.31
N ALA A 75 -1.66 21.33 -21.70
CA ALA A 75 -2.29 21.48 -20.40
C ALA A 75 -3.79 21.15 -20.44
N ILE A 76 -4.33 20.64 -19.34
CA ILE A 76 -5.77 20.40 -19.19
C ILE A 76 -6.39 21.63 -18.56
N ASN A 77 -7.40 22.21 -19.20
CA ASN A 77 -8.07 23.44 -18.74
C ASN A 77 -7.09 24.60 -18.45
N GLY A 78 -6.01 24.69 -19.22
CA GLY A 78 -4.99 25.74 -19.08
C GLY A 78 -3.98 25.54 -17.94
N SER A 79 -4.02 24.41 -17.23
CA SER A 79 -3.09 24.10 -16.14
C SER A 79 -2.51 22.67 -16.25
N TYR A 80 -1.28 22.49 -15.79
CA TYR A 80 -0.68 21.16 -15.56
C TYR A 80 -0.94 20.64 -14.14
N LEU A 81 -1.56 21.46 -13.29
CA LEU A 81 -1.86 21.17 -11.89
C LEU A 81 -3.37 21.21 -11.65
N GLN A 82 -3.87 20.22 -10.91
CA GLN A 82 -5.25 20.16 -10.44
C GLN A 82 -5.28 20.35 -8.92
N PRO A 83 -5.80 21.49 -8.41
CA PRO A 83 -5.94 21.69 -6.98
C PRO A 83 -7.10 20.86 -6.41
N PHE A 84 -6.94 20.37 -5.18
CA PHE A 84 -7.98 19.73 -4.39
C PHE A 84 -7.69 19.95 -2.90
N ASP A 85 -8.74 19.91 -2.07
CA ASP A 85 -8.61 20.09 -0.64
C ASP A 85 -8.12 18.81 0.04
N VAL A 86 -7.20 18.97 0.99
CA VAL A 86 -6.65 17.86 1.79
C VAL A 86 -7.00 18.09 3.25
N VAL A 87 -7.54 17.05 3.90
CA VAL A 87 -7.71 17.02 5.35
C VAL A 87 -6.41 16.53 5.97
N VAL A 88 -5.81 17.33 6.85
CA VAL A 88 -4.62 16.96 7.60
C VAL A 88 -5.01 16.61 9.03
N SER A 89 -4.76 15.38 9.46
CA SER A 89 -4.87 14.96 10.85
C SER A 89 -3.48 14.75 11.43
N ARG A 90 -3.19 15.39 12.56
CA ARG A 90 -1.95 15.17 13.32
C ARG A 90 -2.32 14.83 14.76
N PRO A 91 -2.02 13.62 15.23
CA PRO A 91 -2.18 13.31 16.65
C PRO A 91 -1.24 14.20 17.44
N GLN A 92 -1.73 14.83 18.51
CA GLN A 92 -0.83 15.56 19.40
C GLN A 92 -0.13 14.61 20.36
N GLU A 93 -0.84 13.60 20.86
CA GLU A 93 -0.30 12.62 21.80
C GLU A 93 -0.91 11.24 21.53
N ILE A 94 -0.06 10.21 21.46
CA ILE A 94 -0.48 8.81 21.42
C ILE A 94 0.18 8.12 22.61
N ASN A 95 -0.62 7.84 23.63
CA ASN A 95 -0.16 7.21 24.86
C ASN A 95 -0.78 5.82 24.98
N LEU A 96 0.06 4.84 25.30
CA LEU A 96 -0.38 3.49 25.68
C LEU A 96 0.24 3.16 27.02
N SER A 97 -0.58 2.70 27.96
CA SER A 97 -0.11 2.13 29.21
C SER A 97 -0.81 0.82 29.51
N VAL A 98 -0.07 -0.13 30.07
CA VAL A 98 -0.58 -1.42 30.51
C VAL A 98 -0.11 -1.63 31.94
N ASN A 99 -1.04 -1.76 32.88
CA ASN A 99 -0.75 -1.97 34.30
C ASN A 99 0.29 -0.99 34.89
N GLY A 100 0.24 0.28 34.47
CA GLY A 100 1.16 1.34 34.92
C GLY A 100 2.49 1.43 34.16
N THR A 101 2.81 0.46 33.30
CA THR A 101 3.95 0.56 32.38
C THR A 101 3.54 1.39 31.16
N VAL A 102 4.31 2.43 30.87
CA VAL A 102 4.11 3.30 29.70
C VAL A 102 4.91 2.79 28.52
N PHE A 103 4.27 2.70 27.36
CA PHE A 103 4.89 2.32 26.09
C PHE A 103 5.01 3.56 25.19
N LYS A 104 6.07 3.61 24.40
CA LYS A 104 6.39 4.73 23.52
C LYS A 104 5.94 4.46 22.08
N GLN A 105 5.16 5.38 21.53
CA GLN A 105 4.80 5.39 20.11
C GLN A 105 6.07 5.53 19.25
N GLY A 106 6.20 4.68 18.23
CA GLY A 106 7.34 4.65 17.31
C GLY A 106 8.55 3.85 17.79
N GLU A 107 8.61 3.48 19.08
CA GLU A 107 9.62 2.57 19.63
C GLU A 107 8.99 1.20 19.98
N ASP A 108 7.99 1.19 20.87
CA ASP A 108 7.38 -0.03 21.39
C ASP A 108 6.11 -0.45 20.64
N PHE A 109 5.39 0.51 20.08
CA PHE A 109 4.17 0.27 19.32
C PHE A 109 3.95 1.34 18.25
N TYR A 110 3.04 1.07 17.31
CA TYR A 110 2.64 2.02 16.29
C TYR A 110 1.11 2.07 16.15
N SER A 111 0.54 3.23 16.46
CA SER A 111 -0.85 3.56 16.14
C SER A 111 -0.93 4.52 14.94
N PRO A 112 -1.68 4.18 13.87
CA PRO A 112 -1.95 5.08 12.76
C PRO A 112 -3.02 6.10 13.17
N SER A 113 -2.57 7.25 13.66
CA SER A 113 -3.41 8.36 14.11
C SER A 113 -4.41 8.91 13.11
N ALA A 114 -4.15 8.79 11.81
CA ALA A 114 -5.04 9.29 10.77
C ALA A 114 -6.41 8.57 10.75
N LEU A 115 -6.51 7.39 11.37
CA LEU A 115 -7.72 6.56 11.33
C LEU A 115 -8.62 6.71 12.56
N VAL A 116 -8.17 7.41 13.61
CA VAL A 116 -8.85 7.48 14.90
C VAL A 116 -9.08 8.95 15.27
N LYS A 117 -10.32 9.30 15.64
CA LYS A 117 -10.63 10.63 16.22
C LYS A 117 -10.04 10.72 17.64
N ASP A 118 -9.98 11.92 18.21
CA ASP A 118 -9.61 12.11 19.61
C ASP A 118 -10.44 11.19 20.52
N THR A 119 -9.79 10.15 21.02
CA THR A 119 -10.43 9.05 21.74
C THR A 119 -9.53 8.66 22.91
N ASN A 120 -10.13 8.51 24.08
CA ASN A 120 -9.49 7.87 25.22
C ASN A 120 -10.18 6.52 25.45
N VAL A 121 -9.41 5.43 25.46
CA VAL A 121 -9.93 4.08 25.68
C VAL A 121 -9.33 3.51 26.94
N ALA A 122 -10.14 3.37 27.98
CA ALA A 122 -9.78 2.61 29.17
C ALA A 122 -10.17 1.14 28.95
N VAL A 123 -9.20 0.23 29.03
CA VAL A 123 -9.42 -1.20 28.86
C VAL A 123 -9.39 -1.90 30.21
N GLU A 124 -10.57 -2.28 30.71
CA GLU A 124 -10.70 -3.05 31.96
C GLU A 124 -10.70 -4.56 31.72
N LYS A 125 -11.27 -5.00 30.59
CA LYS A 125 -11.37 -6.40 30.19
C LYS A 125 -10.77 -6.55 28.80
N LEU A 126 -9.72 -7.35 28.70
CA LEU A 126 -9.03 -7.65 27.45
C LEU A 126 -9.17 -9.14 27.15
N PHE A 127 -9.65 -9.46 25.96
CA PHE A 127 -9.74 -10.82 25.44
C PHE A 127 -8.79 -10.98 24.26
N PHE A 128 -8.02 -12.05 24.21
CA PHE A 128 -7.22 -12.37 23.05
C PHE A 128 -7.97 -13.38 22.17
N ALA A 129 -8.24 -13.01 20.91
CA ALA A 129 -9.04 -13.81 19.99
C ALA A 129 -8.26 -14.13 18.71
N GLY A 130 -7.02 -14.61 18.84
CA GLY A 130 -6.24 -15.11 17.70
C GLY A 130 -6.16 -14.11 16.55
N TYR A 131 -6.65 -14.48 15.36
CA TYR A 131 -6.73 -13.61 14.17
C TYR A 131 -8.09 -12.91 14.02
N GLY A 132 -8.99 -13.07 14.99
CA GLY A 132 -10.34 -12.51 14.96
C GLY A 132 -11.24 -13.19 13.92
N ILE A 133 -10.96 -14.44 13.56
CA ILE A 133 -11.72 -15.16 12.54
C ILE A 133 -12.93 -15.82 13.19
N ASN A 134 -14.11 -15.62 12.59
CA ASN A 134 -15.33 -16.35 12.91
C ASN A 134 -15.86 -17.02 11.64
N ALA A 135 -15.58 -18.33 11.50
CA ALA A 135 -15.99 -19.14 10.36
C ALA A 135 -16.29 -20.59 10.78
N ASP A 136 -17.08 -21.30 9.97
CA ASP A 136 -17.58 -22.65 10.29
C ASP A 136 -16.49 -23.66 10.70
N LYS A 137 -15.33 -23.61 10.02
CA LYS A 137 -14.22 -24.55 10.22
C LYS A 137 -13.12 -24.01 11.13
N TYR A 138 -13.16 -22.73 11.48
CA TYR A 138 -12.15 -22.05 12.27
C TYR A 138 -12.78 -20.81 12.93
N ASP A 139 -12.82 -20.82 14.26
CA ASP A 139 -13.47 -19.76 15.05
C ASP A 139 -12.60 -19.45 16.28
N ASP A 140 -11.93 -18.29 16.24
CA ASP A 140 -11.12 -17.78 17.34
C ASP A 140 -11.98 -17.31 18.53
N TYR A 141 -13.29 -17.14 18.33
CA TYR A 141 -14.24 -16.77 19.37
C TYR A 141 -14.88 -17.99 20.03
N LYS A 142 -14.58 -19.21 19.57
CA LYS A 142 -15.17 -20.43 20.10
C LYS A 142 -14.85 -20.60 21.58
N GLY A 143 -15.89 -20.53 22.42
CA GLY A 143 -15.75 -20.63 23.88
C GLY A 143 -15.34 -19.32 24.56
N LEU A 144 -15.24 -18.21 23.82
CA LEU A 144 -14.86 -16.89 24.33
C LEU A 144 -16.08 -15.96 24.35
N ASN A 145 -16.53 -15.56 25.55
CA ASN A 145 -17.52 -14.50 25.68
C ASN A 145 -16.84 -13.14 25.81
N VAL A 146 -16.78 -12.40 24.69
CA VAL A 146 -16.10 -11.09 24.61
C VAL A 146 -17.00 -9.89 24.94
N GLN A 147 -18.25 -10.13 25.36
CA GLN A 147 -19.22 -9.06 25.54
C GLN A 147 -18.77 -8.04 26.60
N GLY A 148 -18.81 -6.76 26.22
CA GLY A 148 -18.49 -5.65 27.11
C GLY A 148 -17.00 -5.48 27.44
N GLY A 149 -16.09 -6.10 26.66
CA GLY A 149 -14.65 -5.87 26.76
C GLY A 149 -13.99 -5.56 25.42
N THR A 150 -12.69 -5.34 25.47
CA THR A 150 -11.84 -5.09 24.31
C THR A 150 -11.24 -6.39 23.81
N VAL A 151 -11.18 -6.56 22.48
CA VAL A 151 -10.59 -7.76 21.86
C VAL A 151 -9.27 -7.38 21.20
N MET A 152 -8.21 -8.12 21.53
CA MET A 152 -6.92 -8.09 20.86
C MET A 152 -6.86 -9.23 19.85
N ILE A 153 -6.43 -8.89 18.63
CA ILE A 153 -6.26 -9.83 17.52
C ILE A 153 -4.90 -9.62 16.87
N LEU A 154 -4.42 -10.66 16.21
CA LEU A 154 -3.26 -10.65 15.33
C LEU A 154 -3.70 -10.22 13.94
N ALA A 155 -2.84 -9.47 13.25
CA ALA A 155 -3.05 -9.14 11.85
C ALA A 155 -2.75 -10.35 10.95
N GLY A 156 -3.51 -10.47 9.85
CA GLY A 156 -3.33 -11.53 8.86
C GLY A 156 -4.20 -12.76 9.11
N GLU A 157 -3.67 -13.94 8.81
CA GLU A 157 -4.36 -15.22 8.97
C GLU A 157 -3.40 -16.30 9.52
N PRO A 158 -3.91 -17.41 10.07
CA PRO A 158 -3.07 -18.52 10.52
C PRO A 158 -2.30 -19.12 9.33
N THR A 159 -0.98 -18.96 9.31
CA THR A 159 -0.10 -19.51 8.25
C THR A 159 0.59 -20.81 8.64
N ASP A 160 0.56 -21.18 9.92
CA ASP A 160 1.23 -22.38 10.40
C ASP A 160 0.49 -23.63 9.91
N LYS A 161 1.20 -24.46 9.15
CA LYS A 161 0.75 -25.84 8.88
C LYS A 161 0.81 -26.58 10.21
N LYS A 162 -0.36 -26.93 10.75
CA LYS A 162 -0.47 -27.91 11.85
C LYS A 162 0.23 -29.22 11.51
#